data_AF-A0A519T1P2-F1
#
_entry.id   AF-A0A519T1P2-F1
#
_cell.length_a   1.000
_cell.length_b   1.000
_cell.length_c   1.000
_cell.angle_alpha   90.00
_cell.angle_beta   90.00
_cell.angle_gamma   90.00
#
_symmetry.space_group_name_H-M   'P 1'
#
loop_
_entity.id
_entity.type
_entity.pdbx_description
1 polymer ?
#
loop_
_entity_poly.entity_id
_entity_poly.type
_entity_poly.pdbx_seq_one_letter_code
_entity_poly.pdbx_strand_id
1 'polypeptide(L)'
;CIDIDESKVEKLSNGQITIYEPGLEKLFIRNLREERLSFTTELEKGIEDADVIFLALPTPPGEDGSADLKYVLGVADHLGKIMKGYKVIVDKSTVPVGTAEKVHSAIAKNYTDRHIIMGRCAHITEPKKIHYDQGRAKCQHRTICERGCPFGGYFSSNASTLPWAAKTGKMAKQVRGRITGSTEAH
;
A
#
# COMPACT_ATOMS: atom_id res chain seq x y z
N CYS A 1 2.09 -6.83 16.22
CA CYS A 1 2.62 -5.60 15.60
C CYS A 1 4.13 -5.63 15.74
N ILE A 2 4.86 -5.26 14.69
CA ILE A 2 6.32 -5.38 14.63
C ILE A 2 6.89 -4.02 14.31
N ASP A 3 7.83 -3.54 15.12
CA ASP A 3 8.52 -2.27 14.92
C ASP A 3 9.99 -2.43 15.36
N ILE A 4 10.92 -1.75 14.69
CA ILE A 4 12.35 -1.84 15.01
C ILE A 4 12.72 -0.99 16.24
N ASP A 5 11.86 -0.04 16.62
CA ASP A 5 12.07 0.81 17.79
C ASP A 5 11.65 0.09 19.07
N GLU A 6 12.65 -0.41 19.81
CA GLU A 6 12.47 -1.09 21.10
C GLU A 6 11.71 -0.24 22.11
N SER A 7 12.01 1.07 22.19
CA SER A 7 11.33 1.97 23.14
C SER A 7 9.85 2.11 22.81
N LYS A 8 9.52 2.17 21.52
CA LYS A 8 8.12 2.22 21.07
C LYS A 8 7.39 0.91 21.35
N VAL A 9 8.03 -0.23 21.10
CA VAL A 9 7.48 -1.56 21.40
C VAL A 9 7.23 -1.72 22.90
N GLU A 10 8.16 -1.31 23.74
CA GLU A 10 8.02 -1.36 25.20
C GLU A 10 6.85 -0.50 25.69
N LYS A 11 6.76 0.76 25.24
CA LYS A 11 5.63 1.65 25.57
C LYS A 11 4.28 1.05 25.18
N LEU A 12 4.17 0.58 23.94
CA LEU A 12 2.93 -0.02 23.42
C LEU A 12 2.55 -1.31 24.17
N SER A 13 3.53 -2.14 24.49
CA SER A 13 3.33 -3.36 25.29
C SER A 13 2.84 -3.06 26.70
N ASN A 14 3.26 -1.91 27.27
CA ASN A 14 2.83 -1.43 28.58
C ASN A 14 1.51 -0.61 28.53
N GLY A 15 0.78 -0.63 27.41
CA GLY A 15 -0.49 0.10 27.28
C GLY A 15 -0.34 1.60 26.98
N GLN A 16 0.88 2.10 26.79
CA GLN A 16 1.14 3.52 26.52
C GLN A 16 1.08 3.80 25.03
N ILE A 17 0.00 4.46 24.60
CA ILE A 17 -0.23 4.78 23.19
C ILE A 17 0.59 6.02 22.81
N THR A 18 1.30 5.93 21.69
CA THR A 18 2.22 6.98 21.22
C THR A 18 1.57 8.00 20.28
N ILE A 19 0.29 7.84 19.97
CA ILE A 19 -0.50 8.71 19.08
C ILE A 19 -1.85 9.03 19.70
N TYR A 20 -2.39 10.20 19.39
CA TYR A 20 -3.74 10.56 19.80
C TYR A 20 -4.72 10.29 18.65
N GLU A 21 -5.64 9.36 18.86
CA GLU A 21 -6.76 9.08 17.96
C GLU A 21 -8.01 8.79 18.79
N PRO A 22 -9.12 9.53 18.63
CA PRO A 22 -10.33 9.35 19.43
C PRO A 22 -10.86 7.92 19.41
N GLY A 23 -11.00 7.32 20.61
CA GLY A 23 -11.54 5.96 20.77
C GLY A 23 -10.54 4.82 20.57
N LEU A 24 -9.31 5.09 20.10
CA LEU A 24 -8.27 4.07 19.93
C LEU A 24 -7.88 3.46 21.27
N GLU A 25 -7.77 4.26 22.33
CA GLU A 25 -7.29 3.81 23.65
C GLU A 25 -8.12 2.67 24.22
N LYS A 26 -9.44 2.82 24.21
CA LYS A 26 -10.36 1.79 24.69
C LYS A 26 -10.23 0.48 23.91
N LEU A 27 -10.08 0.56 22.59
CA LEU A 27 -9.89 -0.61 21.73
C LEU A 27 -8.52 -1.26 21.94
N PHE A 28 -7.48 -0.44 22.10
CA PHE A 28 -6.10 -0.86 22.30
C PHE A 28 -5.96 -1.66 23.60
N ILE A 29 -6.35 -1.05 24.74
CA ILE A 29 -6.26 -1.67 26.06
C ILE A 29 -7.07 -2.96 26.14
N ARG A 30 -8.27 -2.99 25.54
CA ARG A 30 -9.08 -4.22 25.48
C ARG A 30 -8.36 -5.35 24.75
N ASN A 31 -7.80 -5.09 23.56
CA ASN A 31 -7.14 -6.14 22.77
C ASN A 31 -5.80 -6.57 23.37
N LEU A 32 -5.10 -5.67 24.07
CA LEU A 32 -3.89 -6.01 24.82
C LEU A 32 -4.22 -6.97 25.98
N ARG A 33 -5.25 -6.66 26.78
CA ARG A 33 -5.71 -7.51 27.89
C ARG A 33 -6.25 -8.87 27.42
N GLU A 34 -6.88 -8.90 26.25
CA GLU A 34 -7.44 -10.13 25.67
C GLU A 34 -6.43 -10.87 24.77
N GLU A 35 -5.15 -10.48 24.82
CA GLU A 35 -4.02 -11.12 24.12
C GLU A 35 -4.19 -11.23 22.60
N ARG A 36 -5.08 -10.44 22.01
CA ARG A 36 -5.29 -10.36 20.55
C ARG A 36 -4.37 -9.33 19.88
N LEU A 37 -3.67 -8.53 20.67
CA LEU A 37 -2.72 -7.54 20.22
C LEU A 37 -1.41 -7.68 20.99
N SER A 38 -0.35 -8.02 20.28
CA SER A 38 1.01 -8.15 20.81
C SER A 38 1.98 -7.25 20.04
N PHE A 39 3.10 -6.92 20.66
CA PHE A 39 4.16 -6.12 20.06
C PHE A 39 5.50 -6.84 20.20
N THR A 40 6.35 -6.74 19.19
CA THR A 40 7.69 -7.34 19.20
C THR A 40 8.61 -6.56 18.25
N THR A 41 9.91 -6.68 18.47
CA THR A 41 10.95 -6.22 17.54
C THR A 41 11.41 -7.33 16.59
N GLU A 42 11.04 -8.58 16.87
CA GLU A 42 11.48 -9.76 16.13
C GLU A 42 10.51 -10.06 14.99
N LEU A 43 10.97 -9.88 13.74
CA LEU A 43 10.14 -10.14 12.56
C LEU A 43 9.72 -11.60 12.45
N GLU A 44 10.64 -12.55 12.65
CA GLU A 44 10.36 -13.98 12.50
C GLU A 44 9.27 -14.47 13.48
N LYS A 45 9.42 -14.12 14.76
CA LYS A 45 8.41 -14.39 15.79
C LYS A 45 7.07 -13.74 15.48
N GLY A 46 7.08 -12.52 14.94
CA GLY A 46 5.86 -11.77 14.65
C GLY A 46 5.07 -12.29 13.45
N ILE A 47 5.67 -13.11 12.57
CA ILE A 47 5.00 -13.62 11.36
C ILE A 47 4.73 -15.13 11.39
N GLU A 48 5.27 -15.86 12.37
CA GLU A 48 5.23 -17.32 12.47
C GLU A 48 3.80 -17.85 12.24
N ASP A 49 2.86 -17.37 13.05
CA ASP A 49 1.45 -17.77 13.01
C ASP A 49 0.55 -16.86 12.16
N ALA A 50 1.11 -15.84 11.50
CA ALA A 50 0.31 -14.85 10.79
C ALA A 50 -0.12 -15.35 9.40
N ASP A 51 -1.40 -15.47 9.08
CA ASP A 51 -1.82 -15.80 7.69
C ASP A 51 -1.73 -14.60 6.73
N VAL A 52 -1.88 -13.39 7.27
CA VAL A 52 -1.90 -12.13 6.52
C VAL A 52 -0.92 -11.15 7.17
N ILE A 53 -0.05 -10.56 6.36
CA ILE A 53 1.00 -9.63 6.78
C ILE A 53 0.78 -8.29 6.09
N PHE A 54 0.56 -7.24 6.86
CA PHE A 54 0.39 -5.88 6.35
C PHE A 54 1.71 -5.11 6.43
N LEU A 55 2.19 -4.61 5.29
CA LEU A 55 3.35 -3.72 5.23
C LEU A 55 2.87 -2.27 5.41
N ALA A 56 2.97 -1.77 6.64
CA ALA A 56 2.60 -0.40 7.04
C ALA A 56 3.86 0.43 7.39
N LEU A 57 4.86 0.36 6.53
CA LEU A 57 6.18 0.96 6.71
C LEU A 57 6.23 2.41 6.20
N PRO A 58 7.11 3.25 6.75
CA PRO A 58 7.30 4.62 6.26
C PRO A 58 7.86 4.62 4.83
N THR A 59 7.36 5.53 4.01
CA THR A 59 7.81 5.78 2.63
C THR A 59 8.08 7.29 2.49
N PRO A 60 9.13 7.81 3.15
CA PRO A 60 9.45 9.23 3.07
C PRO A 60 9.81 9.63 1.62
N PRO A 61 9.71 10.92 1.26
CA PRO A 61 10.26 11.39 0.00
C PRO A 61 11.80 11.23 -0.01
N GLY A 62 12.34 10.72 -1.11
CA GLY A 62 13.77 10.69 -1.41
C GLY A 62 14.29 12.04 -1.88
N GLU A 63 15.59 12.11 -2.15
CA GLU A 63 16.29 13.35 -2.56
C GLU A 63 15.72 13.97 -3.85
N ASP A 64 15.19 13.13 -4.74
CA ASP A 64 14.55 13.52 -6.00
C ASP A 64 13.03 13.73 -5.89
N GLY A 65 12.47 13.64 -4.68
CA GLY A 65 11.03 13.74 -4.42
C GLY A 65 10.24 12.46 -4.72
N SER A 66 10.87 11.39 -5.20
CA SER A 66 10.23 10.09 -5.34
C SER A 66 10.01 9.42 -3.97
N ALA A 67 9.17 8.38 -3.88
CA ALA A 67 9.01 7.67 -2.62
C ALA A 67 10.20 6.74 -2.35
N ASP A 68 10.84 6.88 -1.19
CA ASP A 68 11.88 5.95 -0.73
C ASP A 68 11.25 4.62 -0.33
N LEU A 69 11.58 3.56 -1.08
CA LEU A 69 11.05 2.20 -0.90
C LEU A 69 11.97 1.29 -0.09
N LYS A 70 13.10 1.79 0.42
CA LYS A 70 14.12 0.93 1.08
C LYS A 70 13.55 0.12 2.24
N TYR A 71 12.64 0.69 3.03
CA TYR A 71 12.03 0.02 4.16
C TYR A 71 11.11 -1.11 3.70
N VAL A 72 10.23 -0.83 2.73
CA VAL A 72 9.30 -1.81 2.17
C VAL A 72 10.04 -2.96 1.50
N LEU A 73 11.01 -2.66 0.65
CA LEU A 73 11.79 -3.68 -0.07
C LEU A 73 12.74 -4.45 0.85
N GLY A 74 13.29 -3.80 1.88
CA GLY A 74 14.12 -4.47 2.89
C GLY A 74 13.32 -5.50 3.69
N VAL A 75 12.11 -5.15 4.14
CA VAL A 75 11.21 -6.10 4.81
C VAL A 75 10.76 -7.20 3.84
N ALA A 76 10.42 -6.87 2.59
CA ALA A 76 10.05 -7.87 1.59
C ALA A 76 11.18 -8.88 1.30
N ASP A 77 12.42 -8.42 1.17
CA ASP A 77 13.59 -9.30 0.99
C ASP A 77 13.80 -10.20 2.21
N HIS A 78 13.68 -9.64 3.42
CA HIS A 78 13.80 -10.41 4.66
C HIS A 78 12.68 -11.46 4.77
N LEU A 79 11.43 -11.09 4.51
CA LEU A 79 10.29 -12.01 4.48
C LEU A 79 10.55 -13.19 3.53
N GLY A 80 11.11 -12.95 2.35
CA GLY A 80 11.45 -14.02 1.41
C GLY A 80 12.37 -15.09 2.00
N LYS A 81 13.21 -14.76 2.99
CA LYS A 81 14.19 -15.69 3.61
C LYS A 81 13.61 -16.50 4.76
N ILE A 82 12.65 -15.94 5.49
CA ILE A 82 12.15 -16.52 6.75
C ILE A 82 10.74 -17.09 6.63
N MET A 83 9.98 -16.66 5.63
CA MET A 83 8.59 -17.02 5.46
C MET A 83 8.43 -18.52 5.18
N LYS A 84 7.52 -19.14 5.91
CA LYS A 84 7.14 -20.56 5.77
C LYS A 84 5.64 -20.64 5.53
N GLY A 85 5.22 -21.64 4.76
CA GLY A 85 3.81 -21.87 4.47
C GLY A 85 3.17 -20.75 3.63
N TYR A 86 1.85 -20.80 3.48
CA TYR A 86 1.11 -19.81 2.71
C TYR A 86 0.91 -18.54 3.54
N LYS A 87 1.15 -17.38 2.94
CA LYS A 87 0.96 -16.07 3.57
C LYS A 87 0.42 -15.09 2.53
N VAL A 88 -0.42 -14.16 2.95
CA VAL A 88 -0.91 -13.05 2.12
C VAL A 88 -0.19 -11.77 2.53
N ILE A 89 0.57 -11.17 1.60
CA ILE A 89 1.26 -9.90 1.84
C ILE A 89 0.40 -8.75 1.30
N VAL A 90 0.16 -7.75 2.15
CA VAL A 90 -0.66 -6.57 1.82
C VAL A 90 0.18 -5.31 1.94
N ASP A 91 0.49 -4.70 0.81
CA ASP A 91 1.13 -3.39 0.75
C ASP A 91 0.13 -2.31 1.20
N LYS A 92 0.28 -1.84 2.44
CA LYS A 92 -0.58 -0.80 3.01
C LYS A 92 0.05 0.60 2.92
N SER A 93 1.37 0.69 2.92
CA SER A 93 2.14 1.92 2.73
C SER A 93 1.75 2.66 1.45
N THR A 94 1.84 3.99 1.47
CA THR A 94 1.60 4.83 0.28
C THR A 94 2.77 4.70 -0.69
N VAL A 95 2.68 3.74 -1.60
CA VAL A 95 3.74 3.42 -2.55
C VAL A 95 3.37 3.79 -4.00
N PRO A 96 4.35 4.10 -4.87
CA PRO A 96 4.10 4.31 -6.29
C PRO A 96 3.57 3.05 -6.98
N VAL A 97 2.88 3.25 -8.11
CA VAL A 97 2.48 2.15 -9.01
C VAL A 97 3.73 1.37 -9.45
N GLY A 98 3.64 0.04 -9.49
CA GLY A 98 4.77 -0.83 -9.80
C GLY A 98 5.52 -1.35 -8.57
N THR A 99 5.19 -0.88 -7.37
CA THR A 99 5.87 -1.32 -6.14
C THR A 99 5.50 -2.75 -5.75
N ALA A 100 4.25 -3.16 -5.97
CA ALA A 100 3.81 -4.52 -5.69
C ALA A 100 4.62 -5.56 -6.49
N GLU A 101 4.97 -5.26 -7.74
CA GLU A 101 5.83 -6.11 -8.57
C GLU A 101 7.26 -6.19 -8.02
N LYS A 102 7.78 -5.09 -7.47
CA LYS A 102 9.09 -5.06 -6.82
C LYS A 102 9.10 -5.87 -5.51
N VAL A 103 8.03 -5.75 -4.71
CA VAL A 103 7.84 -6.53 -3.48
C VAL A 103 7.74 -8.02 -3.81
N HIS A 104 6.91 -8.38 -4.79
CA HIS A 104 6.81 -9.74 -5.32
C HIS A 104 8.19 -10.28 -5.72
N SER A 105 8.93 -9.51 -6.53
CA SER A 105 10.27 -9.91 -7.00
C SER A 105 11.26 -10.06 -5.86
N ALA A 106 11.21 -9.20 -4.83
CA ALA A 106 12.10 -9.26 -3.68
C ALA A 106 11.86 -10.53 -2.85
N ILE A 107 10.59 -10.88 -2.63
CA ILE A 107 10.21 -12.11 -1.91
C ILE A 107 10.59 -13.34 -2.74
N ALA A 108 10.23 -13.35 -4.04
CA ALA A 108 10.42 -14.49 -4.95
C ALA A 108 11.89 -14.91 -5.13
N LYS A 109 12.85 -14.00 -4.88
CA LYS A 109 14.29 -14.33 -4.91
C LYS A 109 14.68 -15.44 -3.95
N ASN A 110 14.06 -15.44 -2.77
CA ASN A 110 14.39 -16.37 -1.68
C ASN A 110 13.24 -17.35 -1.38
N TYR A 111 12.03 -17.05 -1.86
CA TYR A 111 10.83 -17.86 -1.66
C TYR A 111 10.37 -18.46 -2.99
N THR A 112 10.99 -19.59 -3.37
CA THR A 112 10.82 -20.22 -4.70
C THR A 112 9.79 -21.35 -4.72
N ASP A 113 9.45 -21.89 -3.56
CA ASP A 113 8.73 -23.17 -3.48
C ASP A 113 7.24 -23.06 -3.78
N ARG A 114 6.70 -21.83 -3.87
CA ARG A 114 5.29 -21.58 -4.13
C ARG A 114 5.09 -20.41 -5.06
N HIS A 115 3.97 -20.46 -5.79
CA HIS A 115 3.53 -19.34 -6.61
C HIS A 115 3.05 -18.19 -5.73
N ILE A 116 3.69 -17.04 -5.88
CA ILE A 116 3.24 -15.77 -5.30
C ILE A 116 2.26 -15.13 -6.29
N ILE A 117 1.02 -14.95 -5.83
CA ILE A 117 -0.05 -14.30 -6.60
C ILE A 117 -0.13 -12.84 -6.17
N MET A 118 0.02 -11.92 -7.12
CA MET A 118 -0.09 -10.48 -6.87
C MET A 118 -1.50 -9.99 -7.22
N GLY A 119 -2.25 -9.55 -6.21
CA GLY A 119 -3.54 -8.87 -6.38
C GLY A 119 -3.42 -7.38 -6.11
N ARG A 120 -4.17 -6.55 -6.87
CA ARG A 120 -4.24 -5.10 -6.63
C ARG A 120 -5.60 -4.72 -6.07
N CYS A 121 -5.62 -4.20 -4.85
CA CYS A 121 -6.82 -3.64 -4.24
C CYS A 121 -6.64 -2.13 -4.04
N ALA A 122 -7.36 -1.32 -4.82
CA ALA A 122 -7.57 0.07 -4.45
C ALA A 122 -8.93 0.20 -3.75
N HIS A 123 -8.93 0.91 -2.62
CA HIS A 123 -10.16 1.24 -1.90
C HIS A 123 -10.36 2.75 -1.89
N ILE A 124 -11.45 3.22 -2.49
CA ILE A 124 -12.10 4.45 -2.07
C ILE A 124 -13.22 4.04 -1.12
N THR A 125 -12.95 4.13 0.18
CA THR A 125 -13.90 3.78 1.25
C THR A 125 -15.06 4.77 1.27
N GLU A 126 -14.77 6.07 1.11
CA GLU A 126 -15.76 7.15 1.04
C GLU A 126 -15.42 8.17 -0.07
N PRO A 127 -16.05 8.07 -1.24
CA PRO A 127 -15.82 9.01 -2.33
C PRO A 127 -16.43 10.40 -2.03
N LYS A 128 -15.57 11.41 -1.90
CA LYS A 128 -15.90 12.85 -2.01
C LYS A 128 -16.25 13.27 -3.46
N LYS A 129 -16.92 14.42 -3.63
CA LYS A 129 -17.33 14.98 -4.94
C LYS A 129 -16.20 15.01 -5.97
N ILE A 130 -14.99 15.41 -5.56
CA ILE A 130 -13.81 15.45 -6.43
C ILE A 130 -13.47 14.08 -7.05
N HIS A 131 -13.77 12.97 -6.38
CA HIS A 131 -13.55 11.63 -6.94
C HIS A 131 -14.57 11.32 -8.05
N TYR A 132 -15.83 11.68 -7.85
CA TYR A 132 -16.86 11.55 -8.89
C TYR A 132 -16.56 12.43 -10.10
N ASP A 133 -16.09 13.67 -9.87
CA ASP A 133 -15.70 14.61 -10.94
C ASP A 133 -14.51 14.06 -11.78
N GLN A 134 -13.68 13.21 -11.17
CA GLN A 134 -12.59 12.45 -11.79
C GLN A 134 -13.03 11.11 -12.40
N GLY A 135 -14.32 10.78 -12.41
CA GLY A 135 -14.85 9.51 -12.94
C GLY A 135 -14.64 8.31 -12.02
N ARG A 136 -14.42 8.54 -10.72
CA ARG A 136 -14.14 7.50 -9.72
C ARG A 136 -15.35 7.30 -8.80
N ALA A 137 -15.67 6.04 -8.50
CA ALA A 137 -16.78 5.68 -7.62
C ALA A 137 -16.34 4.89 -6.37
N LYS A 138 -17.26 4.70 -5.43
CA LYS A 138 -17.04 3.87 -4.23
C LYS A 138 -16.67 2.44 -4.66
N CYS A 139 -15.65 1.87 -4.04
CA CYS A 139 -15.28 0.46 -4.29
C CYS A 139 -16.45 -0.46 -3.91
N GLN A 140 -16.86 -1.33 -4.83
CA GLN A 140 -17.98 -2.25 -4.67
C GLN A 140 -17.55 -3.68 -4.27
N HIS A 141 -16.25 -3.89 -3.99
CA HIS A 141 -15.66 -5.19 -3.59
C HIS A 141 -16.16 -6.38 -4.44
N ARG A 142 -15.86 -6.39 -5.74
CA ARG A 142 -16.23 -7.50 -6.63
C ARG A 142 -15.00 -8.24 -7.13
N THR A 143 -15.15 -9.55 -7.36
CA THR A 143 -14.11 -10.47 -7.85
C THR A 143 -13.51 -10.07 -9.22
N ILE A 144 -14.15 -9.17 -9.97
CA ILE A 144 -13.68 -8.68 -11.29
C ILE A 144 -12.53 -7.65 -11.21
N CYS A 145 -12.12 -7.21 -10.00
CA CYS A 145 -11.09 -6.18 -9.80
C CYS A 145 -9.72 -6.47 -10.47
N GLU A 146 -9.41 -7.74 -10.74
CA GLU A 146 -8.13 -8.20 -11.31
C GLU A 146 -7.85 -7.68 -12.73
N ARG A 147 -8.90 -7.33 -13.49
CA ARG A 147 -8.78 -6.80 -14.87
C ARG A 147 -8.85 -5.27 -14.96
N GLY A 148 -8.87 -4.59 -13.82
CA GLY A 148 -9.20 -3.17 -13.71
C GLY A 148 -10.66 -2.96 -13.30
N CYS A 149 -10.90 -1.91 -12.52
CA CYS A 149 -12.24 -1.63 -12.01
C CYS A 149 -13.12 -1.01 -13.11
N PRO A 150 -14.23 -1.65 -13.53
CA PRO A 150 -15.14 -1.06 -14.53
C PRO A 150 -15.83 0.22 -14.03
N PHE A 151 -15.84 0.45 -12.72
CA PHE A 151 -16.45 1.62 -12.07
C PHE A 151 -15.43 2.70 -11.66
N GLY A 152 -14.17 2.60 -12.09
CA GLY A 152 -13.16 3.62 -11.78
C GLY A 152 -12.78 3.71 -10.29
N GLY A 153 -13.08 2.68 -9.48
CA GLY A 153 -12.67 2.63 -8.07
C GLY A 153 -11.14 2.59 -7.87
N TYR A 154 -10.39 2.27 -8.94
CA TYR A 154 -8.93 2.27 -8.96
C TYR A 154 -8.41 3.63 -9.42
N PHE A 155 -7.44 4.21 -8.69
CA PHE A 155 -6.69 5.35 -9.18
C PHE A 155 -5.74 4.86 -10.28
N SER A 156 -6.04 5.17 -11.54
CA SER A 156 -5.16 4.81 -12.66
C SER A 156 -4.93 6.03 -13.54
N SER A 157 -3.72 6.16 -14.08
CA SER A 157 -3.42 7.25 -15.00
C SER A 157 -4.42 7.31 -16.15
N ASN A 158 -4.79 6.16 -16.72
CA ASN A 158 -5.72 6.10 -17.85
C ASN A 158 -7.16 6.50 -17.50
N ALA A 159 -7.67 6.16 -16.32
CA ALA A 159 -9.06 6.41 -15.96
C ALA A 159 -9.27 7.75 -15.21
N SER A 160 -8.27 8.22 -14.45
CA SER A 160 -8.41 9.42 -13.62
C SER A 160 -7.44 10.54 -14.01
N THR A 161 -6.14 10.27 -14.11
CA THR A 161 -5.14 11.33 -14.24
C THR A 161 -5.10 11.95 -15.63
N LEU A 162 -5.09 11.14 -16.70
CA LEU A 162 -5.02 11.62 -18.08
C LEU A 162 -6.31 12.36 -18.50
N PRO A 163 -7.54 11.87 -18.21
CA PRO A 163 -8.75 12.62 -18.52
C PRO A 163 -8.86 13.93 -17.73
N TRP A 164 -8.44 13.94 -16.46
CA TRP A 164 -8.45 15.14 -15.63
C TRP A 164 -7.38 16.16 -16.06
N ALA A 165 -6.17 15.71 -16.36
CA ALA A 165 -5.12 16.55 -16.94
C ALA A 165 -5.54 17.11 -18.30
N ALA A 166 -6.22 16.33 -19.14
CA ALA A 166 -6.76 16.82 -20.41
C ALA A 166 -7.77 17.95 -20.23
N LYS A 167 -8.64 17.90 -19.19
CA LYS A 167 -9.58 18.99 -18.86
C LYS A 167 -8.90 20.31 -18.50
N THR A 168 -7.63 20.28 -18.09
CA THR A 168 -6.87 21.51 -17.77
C THR A 168 -6.32 22.22 -19.01
N GLY A 169 -6.37 21.59 -20.19
CA GLY A 169 -5.77 22.10 -21.43
C GLY A 169 -4.23 22.08 -21.45
N LYS A 170 -3.57 21.66 -20.36
CA LYS A 170 -2.11 21.70 -20.18
C LYS A 170 -1.42 20.34 -20.37
N MET A 171 -2.09 19.40 -21.02
CA MET A 171 -1.62 18.03 -21.13
C MET A 171 -0.79 17.81 -22.41
N ALA A 172 0.51 17.58 -22.26
CA ALA A 172 1.35 17.10 -23.36
C ALA A 172 1.35 15.55 -23.40
N LYS A 173 1.00 14.96 -24.55
CA LYS A 173 1.08 13.51 -24.79
C LYS A 173 2.26 13.20 -25.71
N GLN A 174 3.20 12.37 -25.24
CA GLN A 174 4.25 11.83 -26.10
C GLN A 174 3.76 10.51 -26.71
N VAL A 175 3.28 10.58 -27.95
CA VAL A 175 2.99 9.37 -28.76
C VAL A 175 4.30 8.94 -29.41
N ARG A 176 4.66 7.65 -29.35
CA ARG A 176 5.84 7.11 -30.02
C ARG A 176 5.90 7.62 -31.47
N GLY A 177 6.85 8.51 -31.76
CA GLY A 177 7.20 8.94 -33.12
C GLY A 177 6.88 10.38 -33.55
N ARG A 178 6.12 11.20 -32.81
CA ARG A 178 6.01 12.66 -33.07
C ARG A 178 5.27 13.38 -31.94
N ILE A 179 5.85 14.47 -31.44
CA ILE A 179 5.14 15.43 -30.57
C ILE A 179 4.34 16.34 -31.50
N THR A 180 3.03 16.14 -31.59
CA THR A 180 2.14 17.14 -32.19
C THR A 180 1.62 18.02 -31.05
N GLY A 181 2.20 19.22 -30.92
CA GLY A 181 1.64 20.28 -30.09
C GLY A 181 0.43 20.88 -30.80
N SER A 182 -0.75 20.84 -30.18
CA SER A 182 -1.86 21.70 -30.56
C SER A 182 -1.72 23.01 -29.79
N THR A 183 -1.01 23.96 -30.37
CA THR A 183 -1.30 25.38 -30.14
C THR A 183 -2.54 25.71 -30.97
N GLU A 184 -3.67 25.96 -30.31
CA GLU A 184 -4.66 26.89 -30.84
C GLU A 184 -5.51 27.44 -29.68
N ALA A 185 -5.55 28.76 -29.66
CA ALA A 185 -6.24 29.60 -28.69
C ALA A 185 -7.75 29.56 -28.92
N HIS A 186 -8.53 29.66 -27.83
CA HIS A 186 -9.51 30.72 -27.55
C HIS A 186 -10.10 30.51 -26.16
#